data_AF-X1MKV3-F1
#
_entry.id   AF-X1MKV3-F1
#
_cell.length_a   1.000
_cell.length_b   1.000
_cell.length_c   1.000
_cell.angle_alpha   90.00
_cell.angle_beta   90.00
_cell.angle_gamma   90.00
#
_symmetry.space_group_name_H-M   'P 1'
#
loop_
_entity.id
_entity.type
_entity.pdbx_description
1 polymer ?
#
loop_
_entity_poly.entity_id
_entity_poly.type
_entity_poly.pdbx_seq_one_letter_code
_entity_poly.pdbx_strand_id
1 'polypeptide(L)'
;TLFNSLNRAETQENGVSRALPYSVSIMLSSDGMSVLAWKSLFAQLLSVTSEQNRNINLATKELRERVRDGECMVKLQVAAMTWASPDEKGVKELALRKSKLWRTLESWGQPVFIERTGNPMQAFQSNCLALTTKHLGDPAAAPLGDAVAMLPLTRPASPFQEGSTIYRSLDGKILKYQRFSSQQTTWITLIAGKPGSGKSVLMNNNHFESCLMPGLTGLPYIGITDIGISSSGFCDLVRDNLPPRLHHLVVYKRLQNARKDCINPLDTPLGQRYPLPKDREFNKN
;
A
#
# COMPACT_ATOMS: atom_id res chain seq x y z
N THR A 1 5.44 -10.99 -5.68
CA THR A 1 6.22 -9.83 -6.17
C THR A 1 7.22 -9.43 -5.09
N LEU A 2 8.37 -8.86 -5.45
CA LEU A 2 9.39 -8.42 -4.48
C LEU A 2 8.81 -7.58 -3.34
N PHE A 3 7.98 -6.58 -3.68
CA PHE A 3 7.40 -5.66 -2.69
C PHE A 3 6.43 -6.35 -1.72
N ASN A 4 5.71 -7.40 -2.15
CA ASN A 4 4.95 -8.21 -1.20
C ASN A 4 5.87 -8.92 -0.20
N SER A 5 7.00 -9.48 -0.65
CA SER A 5 7.98 -10.12 0.23
C SER A 5 8.63 -9.12 1.18
N LEU A 6 9.00 -7.94 0.69
CA LEU A 6 9.58 -6.86 1.51
C LEU A 6 8.60 -6.39 2.60
N ASN A 7 7.31 -6.24 2.28
CA ASN A 7 6.30 -5.82 3.27
C ASN A 7 5.91 -6.93 4.27
N ARG A 8 6.07 -8.20 3.89
CA ARG A 8 5.88 -9.35 4.78
C ARG A 8 7.12 -9.68 5.62
N ALA A 9 8.27 -9.12 5.27
CA ALA A 9 9.45 -9.26 6.10
C ALA A 9 9.21 -8.50 7.42
N GLU A 10 9.07 -9.24 8.52
CA GLU A 10 8.82 -8.65 9.83
C GLU A 10 10.12 -8.45 10.61
N THR A 11 10.15 -7.42 11.47
CA THR A 11 11.18 -7.15 12.48
C THR A 11 10.54 -6.94 13.84
N GLN A 12 11.27 -7.20 14.92
CA GLN A 12 10.81 -6.89 16.26
C GLN A 12 11.42 -5.58 16.74
N GLU A 13 10.55 -4.64 17.08
CA GLU A 13 10.93 -3.35 17.64
C GLU A 13 10.19 -3.17 18.98
N ASN A 14 10.93 -3.08 20.09
CA ASN A 14 10.38 -2.95 21.44
C ASN A 14 9.33 -4.02 21.81
N GLY A 15 9.54 -5.27 21.38
CA GLY A 15 8.62 -6.39 21.64
C GLY A 15 7.39 -6.44 20.73
N VAL A 16 7.30 -5.54 19.75
CA VAL A 16 6.20 -5.49 18.78
C VAL A 16 6.72 -5.94 17.41
N SER A 17 6.03 -6.88 16.77
CA SER A 17 6.32 -7.23 15.37
C SER A 17 5.84 -6.11 14.44
N ARG A 18 6.74 -5.64 13.57
CA ARG A 18 6.48 -4.59 12.58
C ARG A 18 7.04 -4.99 11.23
N ALA A 19 6.49 -4.45 10.15
CA ALA A 19 7.09 -4.60 8.83
C ALA A 19 8.50 -3.99 8.81
N LEU A 20 9.42 -4.63 8.09
CA LEU A 20 10.78 -4.16 7.85
C LEU A 20 10.71 -2.76 7.20
N PRO A 21 11.31 -1.72 7.79
CA PRO A 21 11.44 -0.45 7.11
C PRO A 21 12.47 -0.56 5.99
N TYR A 22 12.11 -0.12 4.80
CA TYR A 22 13.02 -0.10 3.66
C TYR A 22 12.73 1.06 2.71
N SER A 23 13.74 1.45 1.94
CA SER A 23 13.64 2.24 0.73
C SER A 23 14.34 1.48 -0.40
N VAL A 24 13.79 1.57 -1.61
CA VAL A 24 14.45 1.12 -2.85
C VAL A 24 14.40 2.28 -3.83
N SER A 25 15.56 2.71 -4.30
CA SER A 25 15.74 3.73 -5.32
C SER A 25 16.17 3.06 -6.62
N ILE A 26 15.49 3.40 -7.71
CA ILE A 26 15.81 2.91 -9.04
C ILE A 26 15.98 4.14 -9.94
N MET A 27 17.16 4.29 -10.53
CA MET A 27 17.48 5.38 -11.44
C MET A 27 17.70 4.84 -12.84
N LEU A 28 16.98 5.43 -13.80
CA LEU A 28 17.23 5.26 -15.23
C LEU A 28 17.87 6.54 -15.75
N SER A 29 19.03 6.41 -16.38
CA SER A 29 19.68 7.52 -17.09
C SER A 29 20.06 7.11 -18.51
N SER A 30 20.26 8.09 -19.38
CA SER A 30 20.65 7.87 -20.76
C SER A 30 22.05 7.25 -20.87
N ASP A 31 22.44 6.90 -22.10
CA ASP A 31 23.80 6.49 -22.45
C ASP A 31 24.22 5.13 -21.84
N GLY A 32 23.30 4.15 -21.80
CA GLY A 32 23.58 2.81 -21.25
C GLY A 32 24.83 2.13 -21.83
N MET A 33 25.13 2.39 -23.10
CA MET A 33 26.26 1.80 -23.81
C MET A 33 27.64 2.24 -23.28
N SER A 34 27.75 3.41 -22.63
CA SER A 34 29.04 3.84 -22.06
C SER A 34 29.53 2.90 -20.97
N VAL A 35 28.61 2.22 -20.26
CA VAL A 35 28.94 1.22 -19.23
C VAL A 35 29.66 0.02 -19.86
N LEU A 36 29.22 -0.38 -21.05
CA LEU A 36 29.79 -1.49 -21.79
C LEU A 36 31.12 -1.13 -22.43
N ALA A 37 31.30 0.11 -22.89
CA ALA A 37 32.57 0.56 -23.50
C ALA A 37 33.75 0.31 -22.55
N TRP A 38 33.65 0.78 -21.30
CA TRP A 38 34.68 0.58 -20.28
C TRP A 38 34.88 -0.88 -19.91
N LYS A 39 33.79 -1.62 -19.65
CA LYS A 39 33.89 -3.04 -19.27
C LYS A 39 34.45 -3.91 -20.41
N SER A 40 34.08 -3.64 -21.65
CA SER A 40 34.56 -4.38 -22.82
C SER A 40 36.04 -4.15 -23.10
N LEU A 41 36.55 -2.93 -22.88
CA LEU A 41 37.96 -2.61 -23.06
C LEU A 41 38.84 -3.44 -22.10
N PHE A 42 38.48 -3.49 -20.81
CA PHE A 42 39.19 -4.29 -19.81
C PHE A 42 38.97 -5.79 -19.99
N ALA A 43 37.76 -6.23 -20.33
CA ALA A 43 37.44 -7.64 -20.54
C ALA A 43 38.13 -8.21 -21.79
N GLN A 44 38.35 -7.42 -22.85
CA GLN A 44 39.12 -7.85 -24.04
C GLN A 44 40.62 -7.97 -23.75
N LEU A 45 41.17 -7.05 -22.96
CA LEU A 45 42.58 -7.11 -22.55
C LEU A 45 42.87 -8.29 -21.60
N LEU A 46 41.87 -8.74 -20.85
CA LEU A 46 42.00 -9.78 -19.82
C LEU A 46 41.19 -11.06 -20.14
N SER A 47 40.64 -11.22 -21.36
CA SER A 47 39.76 -12.36 -21.68
C SER A 47 40.45 -13.72 -21.64
N VAL A 48 41.77 -13.74 -21.76
CA VAL A 48 42.59 -14.96 -21.74
C VAL A 48 42.74 -15.55 -20.34
N THR A 49 42.40 -14.79 -19.28
CA THR A 49 42.69 -15.17 -17.89
C THR A 49 41.48 -15.58 -17.05
N SER A 50 40.23 -15.46 -17.53
CA SER A 50 39.06 -15.95 -16.76
C SER A 50 37.78 -16.21 -17.58
N GLU A 51 36.97 -17.19 -17.15
CA GLU A 51 35.64 -17.46 -17.70
C GLU A 51 34.64 -16.30 -17.48
N GLN A 52 34.81 -15.52 -16.40
CA GLN A 52 34.00 -14.35 -16.12
C GLN A 52 34.14 -13.28 -17.20
N ASN A 53 35.37 -13.06 -17.71
CA ASN A 53 35.62 -12.11 -18.79
C ASN A 53 34.96 -12.56 -20.11
N ARG A 54 34.87 -13.87 -20.36
CA ARG A 54 34.13 -14.41 -21.52
C ARG A 54 32.64 -14.07 -21.44
N ASN A 55 32.01 -14.26 -20.27
CA ASN A 55 30.59 -13.94 -20.09
C ASN A 55 30.30 -12.45 -20.25
N ILE A 56 31.19 -11.57 -19.76
CA ILE A 56 31.08 -10.12 -19.95
C ILE A 56 31.14 -9.75 -21.44
N ASN A 57 32.04 -10.37 -22.20
CA ASN A 57 32.16 -10.14 -23.64
C ASN A 57 30.91 -10.62 -24.40
N LEU A 58 30.35 -11.78 -24.05
CA LEU A 58 29.12 -12.29 -24.65
C LEU A 58 27.93 -11.38 -24.36
N ALA A 59 27.73 -10.98 -23.10
CA ALA A 59 26.66 -10.05 -22.72
C ALA A 59 26.80 -8.69 -23.42
N THR A 60 28.03 -8.20 -23.59
CA THR A 60 28.30 -6.97 -24.34
C THR A 60 27.92 -7.10 -25.81
N LYS A 61 28.20 -8.26 -26.43
CA LYS A 61 27.84 -8.52 -27.83
C LYS A 61 26.32 -8.57 -28.00
N GLU A 62 25.61 -9.28 -27.13
CA GLU A 62 24.15 -9.34 -27.14
C GLU A 62 23.52 -7.95 -27.02
N LEU A 63 23.99 -7.13 -26.08
CA LEU A 63 23.47 -5.76 -25.92
C LEU A 63 23.74 -4.88 -27.15
N ARG A 64 24.88 -5.07 -27.84
CA ARG A 64 25.16 -4.38 -29.11
C ARG A 64 24.23 -4.84 -30.24
N GLU A 65 23.89 -6.11 -30.28
CA GLU A 65 22.92 -6.66 -31.26
C GLU A 65 21.54 -6.04 -31.02
N ARG A 66 21.06 -5.97 -29.77
CA ARG A 66 19.79 -5.31 -29.46
C ARG A 66 19.76 -3.82 -29.80
N VAL A 67 20.86 -3.10 -29.62
CA VAL A 67 20.98 -1.71 -30.09
C VAL A 67 20.84 -1.63 -31.61
N ARG A 68 21.49 -2.55 -32.34
CA ARG A 68 21.39 -2.62 -33.80
C ARG A 68 19.94 -2.90 -34.25
N ASP A 69 19.20 -3.69 -33.49
CA ASP A 69 17.79 -3.99 -33.72
C ASP A 69 16.84 -2.83 -33.32
N GLY A 70 17.39 -1.71 -32.84
CA GLY A 70 16.65 -0.48 -32.56
C GLY A 70 16.22 -0.29 -31.10
N GLU A 71 16.65 -1.15 -30.18
CA GLU A 71 16.33 -0.99 -28.76
C GLU A 71 17.12 0.16 -28.10
N CYS A 72 16.45 0.88 -27.19
CA CYS A 72 17.07 1.93 -26.40
C CYS A 72 17.81 1.35 -25.19
N MET A 73 19.10 1.64 -25.04
CA MET A 73 19.90 1.23 -23.89
C MET A 73 20.02 2.33 -22.85
N VAL A 74 19.70 2.00 -21.60
CA VAL A 74 19.77 2.91 -20.45
C VAL A 74 20.77 2.40 -19.41
N LYS A 75 21.25 3.32 -18.57
CA LYS A 75 21.94 2.99 -17.32
C LYS A 75 20.88 2.76 -16.26
N LEU A 76 20.75 1.51 -15.84
CA LEU A 76 19.94 1.10 -14.70
C LEU A 76 20.83 1.07 -13.46
N GLN A 77 20.44 1.82 -12.43
CA GLN A 77 21.07 1.75 -11.12
C GLN A 77 20.00 1.47 -10.07
N VAL A 78 20.32 0.61 -9.12
CA VAL A 78 19.42 0.25 -8.02
C VAL A 78 20.17 0.38 -6.70
N ALA A 79 19.54 1.00 -5.71
CA ALA A 79 20.02 1.05 -4.34
C ALA A 79 18.88 0.71 -3.40
N ALA A 80 19.21 0.12 -2.26
CA ALA A 80 18.25 -0.14 -1.20
C ALA A 80 18.85 0.28 0.15
N MET A 81 17.97 0.68 1.06
CA MET A 81 18.33 1.16 2.38
C MET A 81 17.33 0.68 3.43
N THR A 82 17.81 0.45 4.64
CA THR A 82 17.00 0.27 5.86
C THR A 82 17.58 1.15 6.96
N TRP A 83 16.81 1.41 8.00
CA TRP A 83 17.23 2.22 9.15
C TRP A 83 16.74 1.60 10.46
N ALA A 84 17.30 2.07 11.57
CA ALA A 84 16.92 1.73 12.94
C ALA A 84 17.26 2.93 13.85
N SER A 85 16.88 2.84 15.12
CA SER A 85 17.24 3.84 16.13
C SER A 85 18.76 3.91 16.32
N PRO A 86 19.32 5.07 16.72
CA PRO A 86 20.77 5.26 16.85
C PRO A 86 21.37 4.70 18.15
N ASP A 87 20.55 4.08 19.02
CA ASP A 87 20.98 3.49 20.29
C ASP A 87 21.63 2.10 20.09
N GLU A 88 22.27 1.56 21.14
CA GLU A 88 23.00 0.29 21.06
C GLU A 88 22.10 -0.89 20.60
N LYS A 89 20.83 -0.89 21.01
CA LYS A 89 19.85 -1.89 20.55
C LYS A 89 19.53 -1.69 19.07
N GLY A 90 19.33 -0.45 18.64
CA GLY A 90 19.08 -0.10 17.25
C GLY A 90 20.24 -0.48 16.31
N VAL A 91 21.50 -0.39 16.75
CA VAL A 91 22.66 -0.87 15.96
C VAL A 91 22.59 -2.39 15.70
N LYS A 92 22.28 -3.18 16.74
CA LYS A 92 22.08 -4.63 16.59
C LYS A 92 20.89 -4.95 15.68
N GLU A 93 19.82 -4.19 15.82
CA GLU A 93 18.63 -4.33 14.97
C GLU A 93 18.91 -3.97 13.51
N LEU A 94 19.71 -2.92 13.26
CA LEU A 94 20.08 -2.49 11.91
C LEU A 94 20.80 -3.61 11.15
N ALA A 95 21.70 -4.34 11.80
CA ALA A 95 22.39 -5.49 11.19
C ALA A 95 21.42 -6.61 10.79
N LEU A 96 20.43 -6.91 11.64
CA LEU A 96 19.37 -7.88 11.35
C LEU A 96 18.46 -7.41 10.20
N ARG A 97 18.02 -6.16 10.25
CA ARG A 97 17.19 -5.54 9.19
C ARG A 97 17.93 -5.53 7.85
N LYS A 98 19.21 -5.16 7.84
CA LYS A 98 20.08 -5.20 6.64
C LYS A 98 20.11 -6.60 6.04
N SER A 99 20.35 -7.61 6.88
CA SER A 99 20.44 -9.01 6.44
C SER A 99 19.12 -9.52 5.85
N LYS A 100 17.98 -9.13 6.43
CA LYS A 100 16.64 -9.46 5.92
C LYS A 100 16.36 -8.75 4.59
N LEU A 101 16.65 -7.46 4.51
CA LEU A 101 16.49 -6.67 3.29
C LEU A 101 17.30 -7.30 2.15
N TRP A 102 18.57 -7.59 2.41
CA TRP A 102 19.50 -8.19 1.46
C TRP A 102 18.96 -9.50 0.88
N ARG A 103 18.61 -10.48 1.74
CA ARG A 103 18.06 -11.77 1.30
C ARG A 103 16.76 -11.62 0.51
N THR A 104 15.92 -10.66 0.90
CA THR A 104 14.66 -10.41 0.20
C THR A 104 14.91 -9.85 -1.20
N LEU A 105 15.88 -8.95 -1.35
CA LEU A 105 16.25 -8.41 -2.65
C LEU A 105 16.96 -9.45 -3.54
N GLU A 106 17.78 -10.34 -2.98
CA GLU A 106 18.39 -11.44 -3.74
C GLU A 106 17.34 -12.40 -4.31
N SER A 107 16.18 -12.55 -3.67
CA SER A 107 15.07 -13.34 -4.25
C SER A 107 14.48 -12.73 -5.53
N TRP A 108 14.80 -11.47 -5.84
CA TRP A 108 14.32 -10.74 -7.01
C TRP A 108 15.26 -10.89 -8.20
N GLY A 109 15.35 -12.10 -8.75
CA GLY A 109 16.16 -12.38 -9.93
C GLY A 109 17.65 -12.58 -9.64
N GLN A 110 18.01 -12.87 -8.37
CA GLN A 110 19.38 -13.15 -7.92
C GLN A 110 20.42 -12.06 -8.30
N PRO A 111 20.11 -10.77 -8.11
CA PRO A 111 21.11 -9.72 -8.26
C PRO A 111 22.23 -9.87 -7.22
N VAL A 112 23.44 -9.49 -7.61
CA VAL A 112 24.56 -9.36 -6.69
C VAL A 112 24.54 -7.94 -6.12
N PHE A 113 24.16 -7.81 -4.86
CA PHE A 113 24.25 -6.54 -4.14
C PHE A 113 25.64 -6.36 -3.52
N ILE A 114 26.04 -5.10 -3.33
CA ILE A 114 27.23 -4.73 -2.59
C ILE A 114 26.87 -3.74 -1.49
N GLU A 115 27.51 -3.86 -0.33
CA GLU A 115 27.35 -2.87 0.73
C GLU A 115 28.19 -1.64 0.39
N ARG A 116 27.54 -0.48 0.29
CA ARG A 116 28.25 0.81 0.12
C ARG A 116 28.62 1.37 1.49
N THR A 117 29.91 1.40 1.77
CA THR A 117 30.50 2.11 2.92
C THR A 117 31.03 3.47 2.46
N GLY A 118 31.10 4.45 3.38
CA GLY A 118 31.55 5.80 3.06
C GLY A 118 30.65 6.88 3.67
N ASN A 119 30.34 7.93 2.91
CA ASN A 119 29.54 9.05 3.39
C ASN A 119 28.05 8.65 3.54
N PRO A 120 27.53 8.54 4.79
CA PRO A 120 26.14 8.11 5.01
C PRO A 120 25.11 9.13 4.50
N MET A 121 25.46 10.42 4.46
CA MET A 121 24.56 11.46 3.94
C MET A 121 24.35 11.32 2.43
N GLN A 122 25.42 11.01 1.68
CA GLN A 122 25.29 10.75 0.25
C GLN A 122 24.51 9.44 -0.02
N ALA A 123 24.73 8.41 0.80
CA ALA A 123 23.99 7.16 0.70
C ALA A 123 22.49 7.36 0.95
N PHE A 124 22.16 8.17 1.96
CA PHE A 124 20.79 8.57 2.28
C PHE A 124 20.16 9.34 1.12
N GLN A 125 20.81 10.41 0.66
CA GLN A 125 20.33 11.22 -0.47
C GLN A 125 20.08 10.36 -1.72
N SER A 126 21.00 9.46 -2.06
CA SER A 126 20.87 8.56 -3.22
C SER A 126 19.69 7.60 -3.13
N ASN A 127 19.17 7.31 -1.93
CA ASN A 127 18.03 6.41 -1.70
C ASN A 127 16.71 7.16 -1.45
N CYS A 128 16.73 8.50 -1.48
CA CYS A 128 15.57 9.34 -1.25
C CYS A 128 15.19 10.09 -2.53
N LEU A 129 13.90 10.07 -2.83
CA LEU A 129 13.36 10.78 -3.99
C LEU A 129 13.64 12.29 -3.87
N ALA A 130 14.08 12.89 -4.97
CA ALA A 130 14.27 14.34 -5.13
C ALA A 130 15.31 15.00 -4.20
N LEU A 131 16.16 14.24 -3.50
CA LEU A 131 17.26 14.82 -2.70
C LEU A 131 18.56 14.98 -3.48
N THR A 132 18.73 14.27 -4.59
CA THR A 132 19.92 14.34 -5.44
C THR A 132 19.61 13.80 -6.84
N THR A 133 20.38 14.25 -7.83
CA THR A 133 20.40 13.69 -9.19
C THR A 133 21.47 12.61 -9.37
N LYS A 134 22.29 12.36 -8.35
CA LYS A 134 23.37 11.37 -8.38
C LYS A 134 22.94 10.10 -7.67
N HIS A 135 23.20 8.95 -8.28
CA HIS A 135 22.91 7.64 -7.70
C HIS A 135 24.19 6.84 -7.47
N LEU A 136 24.33 6.21 -6.29
CA LEU A 136 25.55 5.50 -5.86
C LEU A 136 25.60 4.02 -6.24
N GLY A 137 24.48 3.43 -6.67
CA GLY A 137 24.46 2.07 -7.22
C GLY A 137 25.33 1.96 -8.47
N ASP A 138 25.93 0.80 -8.73
CA ASP A 138 26.72 0.62 -9.95
C ASP A 138 25.81 0.62 -11.19
N PRO A 139 26.15 1.37 -12.25
CA PRO A 139 25.34 1.38 -13.46
C PRO A 139 25.47 0.06 -14.20
N ALA A 140 24.33 -0.53 -14.54
CA ALA A 140 24.20 -1.64 -15.46
C ALA A 140 23.60 -1.14 -16.78
N ALA A 141 24.13 -1.60 -17.91
CA ALA A 141 23.48 -1.38 -19.20
C ALA A 141 22.27 -2.32 -19.29
N ALA A 142 21.10 -1.75 -19.54
CA ALA A 142 19.86 -2.53 -19.70
C ALA A 142 19.05 -1.96 -20.87
N PRO A 143 18.38 -2.82 -21.68
CA PRO A 143 17.36 -2.35 -22.59
C PRO A 143 16.21 -1.69 -21.83
N LEU A 144 15.70 -0.58 -22.34
CA LEU A 144 14.66 0.21 -21.65
C LEU A 144 13.39 -0.60 -21.39
N GLY A 145 12.98 -1.45 -22.33
CA GLY A 145 11.81 -2.33 -22.17
C GLY A 145 11.95 -3.25 -20.96
N ASP A 146 13.09 -3.95 -20.86
CA ASP A 146 13.42 -4.83 -19.74
C ASP A 146 13.53 -4.05 -18.42
N ALA A 147 14.17 -2.89 -18.44
CA ALA A 147 14.29 -2.02 -17.27
C ALA A 147 12.92 -1.57 -16.74
N VAL A 148 12.03 -1.15 -17.63
CA VAL A 148 10.65 -0.73 -17.29
C VAL A 148 9.82 -1.91 -16.80
N ALA A 149 9.98 -3.10 -17.38
CA ALA A 149 9.28 -4.30 -16.94
C ALA A 149 9.66 -4.73 -15.51
N MET A 150 10.89 -4.40 -15.06
CA MET A 150 11.32 -4.61 -13.68
C MET A 150 10.75 -3.57 -12.70
N LEU A 151 10.35 -2.39 -13.17
CA LEU A 151 9.88 -1.33 -12.27
C LEU A 151 8.57 -1.72 -11.56
N PRO A 152 8.36 -1.27 -10.31
CA PRO A 152 7.11 -1.49 -9.56
C PRO A 152 5.91 -0.66 -10.05
N LEU A 153 5.74 -0.47 -11.37
CA LEU A 153 4.70 0.37 -11.95
C LEU A 153 3.31 -0.26 -11.84
N THR A 154 3.22 -1.59 -11.83
CA THR A 154 1.95 -2.34 -11.76
C THR A 154 1.39 -2.49 -10.34
N ARG A 155 2.00 -1.81 -9.35
CA ARG A 155 1.49 -1.84 -7.96
C ARG A 155 0.08 -1.23 -7.91
N PRO A 156 -0.89 -1.88 -7.25
CA PRO A 156 -2.26 -1.37 -7.12
C PRO A 156 -2.29 0.09 -6.71
N ALA A 157 -3.12 0.90 -7.37
CA ALA A 157 -3.32 2.30 -7.03
C ALA A 157 -4.79 2.53 -6.70
N SER A 158 -5.07 3.58 -5.93
CA SER A 158 -6.46 4.02 -5.79
C SER A 158 -6.89 4.77 -7.05
N PRO A 159 -8.11 4.52 -7.56
CA PRO A 159 -8.69 5.35 -8.63
C PRO A 159 -9.08 6.74 -8.12
N PHE A 160 -9.24 6.92 -6.80
CA PHE A 160 -9.67 8.17 -6.21
C PHE A 160 -8.50 9.14 -6.03
N GLN A 161 -8.69 10.38 -6.48
CA GLN A 161 -7.75 11.48 -6.28
C GLN A 161 -7.72 11.93 -4.81
N GLU A 162 -8.92 12.01 -4.22
CA GLU A 162 -9.17 12.34 -2.82
C GLU A 162 -9.50 11.08 -2.01
N GLY A 163 -9.57 11.20 -0.68
CA GLY A 163 -9.94 10.08 0.18
C GLY A 163 -10.60 10.54 1.46
N SER A 164 -11.78 9.99 1.74
CA SER A 164 -12.40 10.06 3.08
C SER A 164 -11.74 9.06 4.05
N THR A 165 -11.07 8.05 3.49
CA THR A 165 -10.41 6.95 4.22
C THR A 165 -9.09 6.63 3.57
N ILE A 166 -8.15 6.20 4.41
CA ILE A 166 -6.86 5.70 3.96
C ILE A 166 -6.79 4.21 4.29
N TYR A 167 -6.78 3.39 3.24
CA TYR A 167 -6.38 2.00 3.33
C TYR A 167 -4.91 1.83 2.95
N ARG A 168 -4.44 0.60 3.12
CA ARG A 168 -3.11 0.18 2.71
C ARG A 168 -3.22 -1.09 1.87
N SER A 169 -2.52 -1.15 0.76
CA SER A 169 -2.36 -2.40 0.01
C SER A 169 -1.53 -3.41 0.80
N LEU A 170 -1.55 -4.68 0.38
CA LEU A 170 -0.72 -5.73 0.99
C LEU A 170 0.79 -5.44 0.85
N ASP A 171 1.18 -4.65 -0.15
CA ASP A 171 2.55 -4.17 -0.35
C ASP A 171 2.78 -2.75 0.19
N GLY A 172 1.98 -2.31 1.17
CA GLY A 172 2.30 -1.12 1.97
C GLY A 172 1.99 0.23 1.32
N LYS A 173 1.45 0.25 0.10
CA LYS A 173 1.06 1.48 -0.60
C LYS A 173 -0.20 2.08 0.03
N ILE A 174 -0.21 3.40 0.20
CA ILE A 174 -1.40 4.14 0.58
C ILE A 174 -2.45 3.99 -0.53
N LEU A 175 -3.63 3.52 -0.15
CA LEU A 175 -4.80 3.42 -1.02
C LEU A 175 -5.88 4.34 -0.47
N LYS A 176 -6.06 5.50 -1.10
CA LYS A 176 -7.17 6.40 -0.79
C LYS A 176 -8.50 5.73 -1.12
N TYR A 177 -9.51 5.97 -0.33
CA TYR A 177 -10.88 5.56 -0.63
C TYR A 177 -11.81 6.72 -0.35
N GLN A 178 -12.57 7.15 -1.36
CA GLN A 178 -13.50 8.26 -1.25
C GLN A 178 -14.93 7.72 -1.24
N ARG A 179 -15.57 7.77 -0.07
CA ARG A 179 -17.00 7.48 0.06
C ARG A 179 -17.82 8.54 -0.66
N PHE A 180 -18.94 8.11 -1.23
CA PHE A 180 -19.86 9.00 -1.95
C PHE A 180 -19.21 9.79 -3.08
N SER A 181 -18.09 9.29 -3.63
CA SER A 181 -17.37 9.93 -4.73
C SER A 181 -18.23 9.99 -5.99
N SER A 182 -18.30 11.14 -6.64
CA SER A 182 -18.97 11.31 -7.94
C SER A 182 -18.39 10.42 -9.05
N GLN A 183 -17.24 9.80 -8.83
CA GLN A 183 -16.66 8.78 -9.72
C GLN A 183 -17.43 7.45 -9.70
N GLN A 184 -18.36 7.25 -8.76
CA GLN A 184 -19.21 6.07 -8.65
C GLN A 184 -20.68 6.49 -8.73
N THR A 185 -21.48 5.73 -9.48
CA THR A 185 -22.93 5.95 -9.59
C THR A 185 -23.70 5.35 -8.42
N THR A 186 -23.16 4.32 -7.78
CA THR A 186 -23.82 3.58 -6.69
C THR A 186 -22.77 3.01 -5.74
N TRP A 187 -23.08 3.01 -4.44
CA TRP A 187 -22.19 2.53 -3.38
C TRP A 187 -22.77 1.29 -2.71
N ILE A 188 -22.29 0.12 -3.14
CA ILE A 188 -22.61 -1.16 -2.50
C ILE A 188 -21.28 -1.81 -2.12
N THR A 189 -21.12 -2.12 -0.83
CA THR A 189 -19.93 -2.80 -0.31
C THR A 189 -20.31 -4.13 0.30
N LEU A 190 -19.76 -5.21 -0.25
CA LEU A 190 -19.87 -6.55 0.30
C LEU A 190 -18.62 -6.86 1.15
N ILE A 191 -18.82 -7.20 2.42
CA ILE A 191 -17.74 -7.59 3.33
C ILE A 191 -17.94 -9.06 3.71
N ALA A 192 -17.00 -9.91 3.31
CA ALA A 192 -17.03 -11.35 3.56
C ALA A 192 -15.78 -11.82 4.31
N GLY A 193 -15.92 -12.87 5.11
CA GLY A 193 -14.85 -13.40 5.95
C GLY A 193 -15.36 -14.34 7.04
N LYS A 194 -14.46 -15.19 7.57
CA LYS A 194 -14.79 -16.14 8.65
C LYS A 194 -15.13 -15.40 9.96
N PRO A 195 -15.84 -16.02 10.91
CA PRO A 195 -15.96 -15.46 12.27
C PRO A 195 -14.59 -15.08 12.84
N GLY A 196 -14.49 -13.94 13.53
CA GLY A 196 -13.23 -13.44 14.08
C GLY A 196 -12.29 -12.74 13.08
N SER A 197 -12.61 -12.67 11.77
CA SER A 197 -11.72 -12.05 10.77
C SER A 197 -11.73 -10.51 10.74
N GLY A 198 -12.35 -9.85 11.72
CA GLY A 198 -12.42 -8.39 11.79
C GLY A 198 -13.49 -7.72 10.91
N LYS A 199 -14.46 -8.46 10.36
CA LYS A 199 -15.55 -7.87 9.52
C LYS A 199 -16.29 -6.72 10.20
N SER A 200 -16.77 -6.95 11.43
CA SER A 200 -17.51 -5.94 12.19
C SER A 200 -16.65 -4.74 12.56
N VAL A 201 -15.35 -4.95 12.79
CA VAL A 201 -14.39 -3.85 13.04
C VAL A 201 -14.29 -2.97 11.79
N LEU A 202 -14.14 -3.57 10.61
CA LEU A 202 -14.10 -2.82 9.34
C LEU A 202 -15.42 -2.07 9.08
N MET A 203 -16.57 -2.72 9.33
CA MET A 203 -17.89 -2.08 9.17
C MET A 203 -18.06 -0.89 10.11
N ASN A 204 -17.75 -1.04 11.40
CA ASN A 204 -17.84 0.04 12.38
C ASN A 204 -16.87 1.18 12.04
N ASN A 205 -15.65 0.88 11.60
CA ASN A 205 -14.72 1.90 11.13
C ASN A 205 -15.29 2.67 9.93
N ASN A 206 -15.93 1.95 8.99
CA ASN A 206 -16.58 2.60 7.84
C ASN A 206 -17.73 3.51 8.25
N HIS A 207 -18.55 3.11 9.21
CA HIS A 207 -19.62 3.95 9.74
C HIS A 207 -19.07 5.19 10.45
N PHE A 208 -18.07 5.01 11.31
CA PHE A 208 -17.44 6.11 12.05
C PHE A 208 -16.76 7.13 11.14
N GLU A 209 -15.96 6.69 10.18
CA GLU A 209 -15.32 7.59 9.22
C GLU A 209 -16.34 8.33 8.34
N SER A 210 -17.53 7.77 8.13
CA SER A 210 -18.61 8.47 7.44
C SER A 210 -19.14 9.66 8.24
N CYS A 211 -19.07 9.61 9.58
CA CYS A 211 -19.40 10.74 10.46
C CYS A 211 -18.31 11.83 10.50
N LEU A 212 -17.11 11.53 9.98
CA LEU A 212 -15.95 12.43 9.98
C LEU A 212 -15.65 13.01 8.60
N MET A 213 -16.51 12.78 7.61
CA MET A 213 -16.27 13.26 6.25
C MET A 213 -16.22 14.80 6.21
N PRO A 214 -15.30 15.38 5.41
CA PRO A 214 -15.25 16.82 5.23
C PRO A 214 -16.53 17.33 4.57
N GLY A 215 -16.99 18.51 4.98
CA GLY A 215 -18.19 19.17 4.42
C GLY A 215 -19.53 18.74 5.02
N LEU A 216 -19.53 17.86 6.04
CA LEU A 216 -20.75 17.51 6.76
C LEU A 216 -21.27 18.68 7.61
N THR A 217 -22.57 18.97 7.51
CA THR A 217 -23.27 19.94 8.36
C THR A 217 -23.91 19.29 9.60
N GLY A 218 -23.88 17.96 9.68
CA GLY A 218 -24.47 17.15 10.74
C GLY A 218 -24.13 15.68 10.55
N LEU A 219 -24.57 14.82 11.48
CA LEU A 219 -24.36 13.38 11.36
C LEU A 219 -25.11 12.82 10.13
N PRO A 220 -24.47 11.94 9.34
CA PRO A 220 -25.15 11.26 8.26
C PRO A 220 -26.20 10.29 8.81
N TYR A 221 -27.26 10.04 8.03
CA TYR A 221 -28.24 9.01 8.35
C TYR A 221 -27.62 7.62 8.15
N ILE A 222 -27.46 6.88 9.25
CA ILE A 222 -26.90 5.52 9.25
C ILE A 222 -27.91 4.58 9.89
N GLY A 223 -28.39 3.61 9.12
CA GLY A 223 -29.24 2.51 9.60
C GLY A 223 -28.45 1.20 9.65
N ILE A 224 -28.50 0.49 10.77
CA ILE A 224 -27.78 -0.77 10.97
C ILE A 224 -28.75 -1.84 11.48
N THR A 225 -28.80 -2.97 10.78
CA THR A 225 -29.49 -4.18 11.24
C THR A 225 -28.45 -5.24 11.52
N ASP A 226 -28.35 -5.68 12.77
CA ASP A 226 -27.36 -6.63 13.24
C ASP A 226 -28.04 -7.74 14.07
N ILE A 227 -27.64 -8.99 13.85
CA ILE A 227 -28.08 -10.14 14.63
C ILE A 227 -27.33 -10.21 15.97
N GLY A 228 -26.14 -9.59 16.04
CA GLY A 228 -25.32 -9.47 17.25
C GLY A 228 -25.41 -8.11 17.95
N ILE A 229 -24.37 -7.80 18.70
CA ILE A 229 -24.18 -6.52 19.41
C ILE A 229 -23.06 -5.69 18.77
N SER A 230 -22.67 -6.00 17.53
CA SER A 230 -21.44 -5.47 16.97
C SER A 230 -21.51 -3.97 16.69
N SER A 231 -22.71 -3.44 16.44
CA SER A 231 -22.96 -2.02 16.22
C SER A 231 -22.99 -1.16 17.49
N SER A 232 -23.10 -1.76 18.69
CA SER A 232 -23.24 -0.99 19.93
C SER A 232 -22.02 -0.10 20.17
N GLY A 233 -20.82 -0.62 19.93
CA GLY A 233 -19.57 0.13 20.12
C GLY A 233 -19.47 1.36 19.21
N PHE A 234 -20.01 1.29 17.98
CA PHE A 234 -20.09 2.46 17.11
C PHE A 234 -21.10 3.49 17.66
N CYS A 235 -22.30 3.05 18.05
CA CYS A 235 -23.31 3.93 18.61
C CYS A 235 -22.83 4.62 19.89
N ASP A 236 -22.24 3.89 20.82
CA ASP A 236 -21.69 4.44 22.06
C ASP A 236 -20.57 5.44 21.75
N LEU A 237 -19.63 5.10 20.86
CA LEU A 237 -18.56 6.00 20.44
C LEU A 237 -19.08 7.32 19.88
N VAL A 238 -20.07 7.28 18.98
CA VAL A 238 -20.63 8.52 18.41
C VAL A 238 -21.40 9.29 19.48
N ARG A 239 -22.26 8.62 20.25
CA ARG A 239 -23.08 9.28 21.28
C ARG A 239 -22.23 9.97 22.34
N ASP A 240 -21.19 9.32 22.83
CA ASP A 240 -20.33 9.83 23.90
C ASP A 240 -19.50 11.03 23.44
N ASN A 241 -19.26 11.17 22.14
CA ASN A 241 -18.59 12.34 21.55
C ASN A 241 -19.55 13.49 21.18
N LEU A 242 -20.87 13.29 21.33
CA LEU A 242 -21.85 14.36 21.12
C LEU A 242 -22.14 15.14 22.41
N PRO A 243 -22.46 16.44 22.31
CA PRO A 243 -23.06 17.18 23.42
C PRO A 243 -24.33 16.49 23.93
N PRO A 244 -24.63 16.52 25.25
CA PRO A 244 -25.79 15.83 25.83
C PRO A 244 -27.12 16.13 25.14
N ARG A 245 -27.33 17.38 24.71
CA ARG A 245 -28.54 17.80 23.97
C ARG A 245 -28.75 17.07 22.64
N LEU A 246 -27.71 16.46 22.06
CA LEU A 246 -27.74 15.75 20.79
C LEU A 246 -27.69 14.23 20.94
N HIS A 247 -27.64 13.68 22.16
CA HIS A 247 -27.58 12.23 22.38
C HIS A 247 -28.76 11.47 21.77
N HIS A 248 -29.91 12.14 21.64
CA HIS A 248 -31.12 11.57 21.01
C HIS A 248 -30.95 11.25 19.51
N LEU A 249 -29.90 11.78 18.84
CA LEU A 249 -29.62 11.49 17.44
C LEU A 249 -29.03 10.09 17.21
N VAL A 250 -28.58 9.41 18.28
CA VAL A 250 -27.96 8.09 18.20
C VAL A 250 -28.76 7.11 19.05
N VAL A 251 -29.34 6.11 18.40
CA VAL A 251 -30.18 5.10 19.06
C VAL A 251 -29.60 3.71 18.81
N TYR A 252 -29.31 3.00 19.90
CA TYR A 252 -29.04 1.57 19.88
C TYR A 252 -30.16 0.83 20.60
N LYS A 253 -30.81 -0.11 19.91
CA LYS A 253 -31.91 -0.90 20.44
C LYS A 253 -31.69 -2.37 20.09
N ARG A 254 -31.57 -3.21 21.12
CA ARG A 254 -31.55 -4.67 20.96
C ARG A 254 -32.98 -5.19 20.97
N LEU A 255 -33.51 -5.54 19.80
CA LEU A 255 -34.82 -6.17 19.67
C LEU A 255 -34.75 -7.62 20.16
N GLN A 256 -35.73 -8.03 20.95
CA GLN A 256 -35.94 -9.42 21.37
C GLN A 256 -37.23 -9.94 20.75
N ASN A 257 -37.38 -11.26 20.65
CA ASN A 257 -38.67 -11.85 20.29
C ASN A 257 -39.64 -11.75 21.48
N ALA A 258 -40.12 -10.53 21.73
CA ALA A 258 -40.99 -10.18 22.84
C ALA A 258 -42.01 -9.14 22.37
N ARG A 259 -43.22 -9.17 22.95
CA ARG A 259 -44.31 -8.26 22.57
C ARG A 259 -43.92 -6.78 22.58
N LYS A 260 -43.05 -6.36 23.51
CA LYS A 260 -42.57 -4.97 23.64
C LYS A 260 -41.72 -4.47 22.48
N ASP A 261 -41.16 -5.38 21.69
CA ASP A 261 -40.30 -5.07 20.54
C ASP A 261 -41.01 -5.40 19.21
N CYS A 262 -42.33 -5.66 19.24
CA CYS A 262 -43.13 -5.82 18.03
C CYS A 262 -43.18 -4.51 17.24
N ILE A 263 -42.90 -4.61 15.93
CA ILE A 263 -42.99 -3.51 14.98
C ILE A 263 -44.06 -3.90 13.96
N ASN A 264 -45.06 -3.04 13.80
CA ASN A 264 -46.06 -3.22 12.76
C ASN A 264 -45.55 -2.57 11.46
N PRO A 265 -45.31 -3.33 10.39
CA PRO A 265 -44.84 -2.77 9.13
C PRO A 265 -45.86 -1.83 8.46
N LEU A 266 -47.11 -1.81 8.95
CA LEU A 266 -48.19 -0.94 8.48
C LEU A 266 -48.34 0.34 9.31
N ASP A 267 -47.47 0.56 10.31
CA ASP A 267 -47.49 1.79 11.08
C ASP A 267 -47.15 2.98 10.19
N THR A 268 -47.90 4.07 10.38
CA THR A 268 -47.65 5.32 9.67
C THR A 268 -46.38 6.00 10.20
N PRO A 269 -45.60 6.69 9.36
CA PRO A 269 -44.47 7.49 9.83
C PRO A 269 -44.89 8.47 10.93
N LEU A 270 -43.95 8.77 11.84
CA LEU A 270 -44.21 9.66 12.97
C LEU A 270 -44.83 10.99 12.49
N GLY A 271 -45.96 11.36 13.09
CA GLY A 271 -46.71 12.59 12.76
C GLY A 271 -47.66 12.47 11.56
N GLN A 272 -47.72 11.34 10.87
CA GLN A 272 -48.67 11.10 9.79
C GLN A 272 -49.92 10.37 10.29
N ARG A 273 -51.09 10.77 9.77
CA ARG A 273 -52.39 10.11 10.05
C ARG A 273 -52.76 9.03 9.02
N TYR A 274 -52.06 9.01 7.89
CA TYR A 274 -52.35 8.12 6.76
C TYR A 274 -51.03 7.56 6.19
N PRO A 275 -51.03 6.34 5.64
CA PRO A 275 -49.84 5.73 5.06
C PRO A 275 -49.38 6.48 3.80
N LEU A 276 -48.06 6.46 3.54
CA LEU A 276 -47.49 7.01 2.31
C LEU A 276 -47.98 6.20 1.09
N PRO A 277 -47.97 6.78 -0.12
CA PRO A 277 -48.38 6.06 -1.33
C PRO A 277 -47.70 4.69 -1.50
N LYS A 278 -46.37 4.62 -1.26
CA LYS A 278 -45.60 3.36 -1.31
C LYS A 278 -46.05 2.32 -0.27
N ASP A 279 -46.45 2.75 0.93
CA ASP A 279 -46.87 1.86 2.02
C ASP A 279 -48.28 1.31 1.73
N ARG A 280 -49.10 2.06 0.99
CA ARG A 280 -50.40 1.58 0.49
C ARG A 280 -50.25 0.52 -0.59
N GLU A 281 -49.21 0.59 -1.42
CA GLU A 281 -48.92 -0.46 -2.40
C GLU A 281 -48.43 -1.73 -1.73
N PHE A 282 -47.59 -1.63 -0.70
CA PHE A 282 -47.17 -2.77 0.12
C PHE A 282 -48.38 -3.52 0.71
N ASN A 283 -49.41 -2.80 1.15
CA ASN A 283 -50.66 -3.38 1.69
C ASN A 283 -51.51 -4.17 0.66
N LYS A 284 -51.27 -4.01 -0.64
CA LYS A 284 -52.04 -4.70 -1.69
C LYS A 284 -51.47 -6.06 -2.08
N ASN A 285 -50.22 -6.34 -1.70
CA ASN A 285 -49.52 -7.60 -1.97
C ASN A 285 -49.58 -8.53 -0.76
#